data_AF-A0AAV6BHV1-F1
#
_entry.id   AF-A0AAV6BHV1-F1
#
_cell.length_a   1.000
_cell.length_b   1.000
_cell.length_c   1.000
_cell.angle_alpha   90.00
_cell.angle_beta   90.00
_cell.angle_gamma   90.00
#
_symmetry.space_group_name_H-M   'P 1'
#
loop_
_entity.id
_entity.type
_entity.pdbx_description
1 polymer ?
#
loop_
_entity_poly.entity_id
_entity_poly.type
_entity_poly.pdbx_seq_one_letter_code
_entity_poly.pdbx_strand_id
1 'polypeptide(L)'
;MRSPRRGPWPVRIVRARPRLFWAAVVGAAVTVGLLPTGWDGATRLLSAWDVGVILYLGLVAHMMWRSGVAEMRERAVREDEGQLAILVLTASAGLASMAAIFADLGPSASGGRSAVRVAHAVLTILLSWAFIHTIFALHYAHEFYDLTAGGLAFPQGDGEPDYWDFVYFSFVIGMTSQVSDVAVTSQELRRIVTAHGVLSFVFNAALLALTVNLAAGAL
;
A
#
# COMPACT_ATOMS: atom_id res chain seq x y z
N MET A 1 -24.88 -30.51 15.23
CA MET A 1 -23.70 -29.66 14.89
C MET A 1 -24.10 -28.21 15.14
N ARG A 2 -23.52 -27.55 16.16
CA ARG A 2 -23.80 -26.14 16.46
C ARG A 2 -22.89 -25.28 15.59
N SER A 3 -23.46 -24.38 14.80
CA SER A 3 -22.69 -23.38 14.05
C SER A 3 -21.84 -22.55 15.04
N PRO A 4 -20.55 -22.30 14.75
CA PRO A 4 -19.75 -21.45 15.63
C PRO A 4 -20.38 -20.06 15.66
N ARG A 5 -20.66 -19.55 16.87
CA ARG A 5 -21.15 -18.19 17.06
C ARG A 5 -20.10 -17.24 16.47
N ARG A 6 -20.43 -16.61 15.34
CA ARG A 6 -19.58 -15.61 14.68
C ARG A 6 -19.45 -14.41 15.63
N GLY A 7 -18.24 -14.13 16.09
CA GLY A 7 -17.97 -12.98 16.95
C GLY A 7 -18.31 -11.65 16.26
N PRO A 8 -18.51 -10.56 17.02
CA PRO A 8 -18.89 -9.27 16.46
C PRO A 8 -17.83 -8.78 15.46
N TRP A 9 -18.30 -8.15 14.37
CA TRP A 9 -17.52 -7.73 13.20
C TRP A 9 -16.20 -6.98 13.51
N PRO A 10 -16.12 -6.06 14.50
CA PRO A 10 -14.86 -5.37 14.84
C PRO A 10 -13.76 -6.33 15.32
N VAL A 11 -14.13 -7.35 16.09
CA VAL A 11 -13.18 -8.33 16.64
C VAL A 11 -12.61 -9.21 15.52
N ARG A 12 -13.38 -9.43 14.45
CA ARG A 12 -12.89 -10.17 13.26
C ARG A 12 -11.86 -9.35 12.49
N ILE A 13 -12.07 -8.04 12.32
CA ILE A 13 -11.10 -7.17 11.65
C ILE A 13 -9.78 -7.10 12.43
N VAL A 14 -9.87 -6.90 13.76
CA VAL A 14 -8.68 -6.83 14.63
C VAL A 14 -7.89 -8.13 14.62
N ARG A 15 -8.57 -9.28 14.64
CA ARG A 15 -7.91 -10.60 14.65
C ARG A 15 -7.42 -11.04 13.28
N ALA A 16 -8.09 -10.65 12.21
CA ALA A 16 -7.67 -10.98 10.85
C ALA A 16 -6.56 -10.06 10.34
N ARG A 17 -6.45 -8.83 10.85
CA ARG A 17 -5.53 -7.80 10.32
C ARG A 17 -4.89 -6.95 11.42
N PRO A 18 -4.14 -7.56 12.35
CA PRO A 18 -3.61 -6.85 13.52
C PRO A 18 -2.67 -5.70 13.16
N ARG A 19 -1.85 -5.84 12.10
CA ARG A 19 -0.90 -4.79 11.68
C ARG A 19 -1.61 -3.55 11.13
N LEU A 20 -2.58 -3.76 10.25
CA LEU A 20 -3.39 -2.69 9.68
C LEU A 20 -4.21 -1.97 10.76
N PHE A 21 -4.80 -2.73 11.67
CA PHE A 21 -5.55 -2.19 12.80
C PHE A 21 -4.68 -1.30 13.69
N TRP A 22 -3.50 -1.78 14.09
CA TRP A 22 -2.58 -0.98 14.92
C TRP A 22 -2.04 0.24 14.18
N ALA A 23 -1.74 0.14 12.89
CA ALA A 23 -1.35 1.29 12.07
C ALA A 23 -2.45 2.36 12.03
N ALA A 24 -3.71 1.96 11.82
CA ALA A 24 -4.86 2.86 11.83
C ALA A 24 -5.10 3.50 13.21
N VAL A 25 -4.99 2.73 14.29
CA VAL A 25 -5.14 3.23 15.67
C VAL A 25 -4.05 4.25 16.01
N VAL A 26 -2.79 3.97 15.68
CA VAL A 26 -1.68 4.88 15.94
C VAL A 26 -1.79 6.14 15.08
N GLY A 27 -2.14 6.01 13.79
CA GLY A 27 -2.40 7.16 12.92
C GLY A 27 -3.50 8.08 13.48
N ALA A 28 -4.62 7.50 13.94
CA ALA A 28 -5.69 8.24 14.58
C ALA A 28 -5.24 8.94 15.89
N ALA A 29 -4.47 8.24 16.73
CA ALA A 29 -3.94 8.81 17.98
C ALA A 29 -2.98 9.99 17.73
N VAL A 30 -2.11 9.88 16.72
CA VAL A 30 -1.20 10.96 16.31
C VAL A 30 -1.99 12.18 15.81
N THR A 31 -3.02 11.95 14.99
CA THR A 31 -3.90 13.03 14.48
C THR A 31 -4.52 13.85 15.60
N VAL A 32 -5.06 13.17 16.62
CA VAL A 32 -5.87 13.78 17.68
C VAL A 32 -5.00 14.38 18.78
N GLY A 33 -3.90 13.73 19.15
CA GLY A 33 -3.17 14.05 20.39
C GLY A 33 -1.78 14.64 20.25
N LEU A 34 -1.10 14.49 19.11
CA LEU A 34 0.35 14.76 19.02
C LEU A 34 0.74 15.83 17.99
N LEU A 35 -0.13 16.14 17.02
CA LEU A 35 0.18 17.14 16.00
C LEU A 35 -0.15 18.57 16.47
N PRO A 36 0.69 19.58 16.15
CA PRO A 36 0.48 20.97 16.56
C PRO A 36 -0.90 21.51 16.13
N THR A 37 -1.59 22.20 17.04
CA THR A 37 -2.91 22.79 16.78
C THR A 37 -2.88 23.95 15.77
N GLY A 38 -1.70 24.54 15.54
CA GLY A 38 -1.50 25.63 14.57
C GLY A 38 -1.38 25.16 13.11
N TRP A 39 -1.37 23.86 12.85
CA TRP A 39 -1.39 23.32 11.48
C TRP A 39 -2.82 23.31 10.95
N ASP A 40 -2.98 23.55 9.64
CA ASP A 40 -4.27 23.35 9.00
C ASP A 40 -4.71 21.87 9.05
N GLY A 41 -6.01 21.65 8.89
CA GLY A 41 -6.58 20.30 8.99
C GLY A 41 -6.01 19.33 7.95
N ALA A 42 -5.67 19.84 6.76
CA ALA A 42 -5.10 19.03 5.68
C ALA A 42 -3.69 18.52 6.04
N THR A 43 -2.80 19.39 6.51
CA THR A 43 -1.44 19.01 6.94
C THR A 43 -1.51 18.01 8.07
N ARG A 44 -2.39 18.21 9.07
CA ARG A 44 -2.56 17.26 10.18
C ARG A 44 -3.01 15.89 9.70
N LEU A 45 -3.96 15.84 8.76
CA LEU A 45 -4.47 14.59 8.20
C LEU A 45 -3.39 13.87 7.40
N LEU A 46 -2.67 14.58 6.53
CA LEU A 46 -1.59 14.01 5.70
C LEU A 46 -0.43 13.50 6.55
N SER A 47 0.02 14.26 7.56
CA SER A 47 1.08 13.79 8.44
C SER A 47 0.66 12.58 9.27
N ALA A 48 -0.60 12.49 9.68
CA ALA A 48 -1.10 11.30 10.36
C ALA A 48 -1.19 10.07 9.45
N TRP A 49 -1.60 10.28 8.18
CA TRP A 49 -1.56 9.26 7.15
C TRP A 49 -0.13 8.74 6.96
N ASP A 50 0.84 9.64 6.76
CA ASP A 50 2.24 9.29 6.56
C ASP A 50 2.81 8.50 7.73
N VAL A 51 2.53 8.91 8.97
CA VAL A 51 2.95 8.16 10.17
C VAL A 51 2.30 6.78 10.21
N GLY A 52 1.01 6.66 9.89
CA GLY A 52 0.31 5.38 9.82
C GLY A 52 0.90 4.46 8.77
N VAL A 53 1.20 4.99 7.58
CA VAL A 53 1.81 4.23 6.47
C VAL A 53 3.23 3.82 6.82
N ILE A 54 4.07 4.70 7.39
CA ILE A 54 5.42 4.37 7.83
C ILE A 54 5.38 3.22 8.85
N LEU A 55 4.50 3.31 9.85
CA LEU A 55 4.35 2.27 10.85
C LEU A 55 3.89 0.95 10.21
N TYR A 56 2.93 1.00 9.31
CA TYR A 56 2.46 -0.18 8.59
C TYR A 56 3.58 -0.84 7.80
N LEU A 57 4.28 -0.07 6.97
CA LEU A 57 5.41 -0.54 6.15
C LEU A 57 6.51 -1.12 7.03
N GLY A 58 6.85 -0.48 8.15
CA GLY A 58 7.83 -0.99 9.10
C GLY A 58 7.41 -2.32 9.75
N LEU A 59 6.15 -2.45 10.17
CA LEU A 59 5.61 -3.68 10.74
C LEU A 59 5.57 -4.83 9.72
N VAL A 60 5.22 -4.52 8.47
CA VAL A 60 5.20 -5.49 7.38
C VAL A 60 6.62 -5.91 7.01
N ALA A 61 7.55 -4.97 6.83
CA ALA A 61 8.95 -5.27 6.54
C ALA A 61 9.60 -6.12 7.64
N HIS A 62 9.34 -5.78 8.92
CA HIS A 62 9.83 -6.57 10.05
C HIS A 62 9.26 -8.00 10.04
N MET A 63 7.97 -8.16 9.73
CA MET A 63 7.39 -9.49 9.55
C MET A 63 8.05 -10.24 8.39
N MET A 64 8.16 -9.62 7.21
CA MET A 64 8.70 -10.27 6.02
C MET A 64 10.11 -10.79 6.29
N TRP A 65 10.95 -9.96 6.92
CA TRP A 65 12.31 -10.32 7.33
C TRP A 65 12.40 -11.49 8.31
N ARG A 66 11.37 -11.69 9.14
CA ARG A 66 11.34 -12.71 10.20
C ARG A 66 10.54 -13.96 9.83
N SER A 67 9.88 -13.97 8.67
CA SER A 67 9.02 -15.09 8.25
C SER A 67 9.78 -15.96 7.27
N GLY A 68 9.86 -17.26 7.54
CA GLY A 68 10.21 -18.25 6.54
C GLY A 68 8.98 -18.68 5.75
N VAL A 69 9.21 -19.56 4.78
CA VAL A 69 8.16 -20.08 3.90
C VAL A 69 7.09 -20.88 4.65
N ALA A 70 7.46 -21.57 5.74
CA ALA A 70 6.52 -22.29 6.58
C ALA A 70 5.51 -21.35 7.25
N GLU A 71 5.98 -20.22 7.79
CA GLU A 71 5.13 -19.18 8.37
C GLU A 71 4.26 -18.50 7.32
N MET A 72 4.76 -18.33 6.08
CA MET A 72 3.99 -17.80 4.96
C MET A 72 2.80 -18.69 4.61
N ARG A 73 3.03 -20.01 4.49
CA ARG A 73 1.98 -21.00 4.24
C ARG A 73 0.92 -21.03 5.34
N GLU A 74 1.35 -20.99 6.60
CA GLU A 74 0.42 -20.92 7.74
C GLU A 74 -0.38 -19.61 7.74
N ARG A 75 0.25 -18.49 7.37
CA ARG A 75 -0.41 -17.18 7.29
C ARG A 75 -1.37 -17.10 6.12
N ALA A 76 -1.06 -17.67 4.96
CA ALA A 76 -1.95 -17.70 3.81
C ALA A 76 -3.30 -18.35 4.17
N VAL A 77 -3.31 -19.44 4.94
CA VAL A 77 -4.56 -20.09 5.38
C VAL A 77 -5.34 -19.29 6.43
N ARG A 78 -4.68 -18.39 7.18
CA ARG A 78 -5.27 -17.67 8.33
C ARG A 78 -5.66 -16.23 8.02
N GLU A 79 -4.91 -15.56 7.17
CA GLU A 79 -5.07 -14.15 6.81
C GLU A 79 -5.72 -14.07 5.44
N ASP A 80 -7.05 -14.13 5.40
CA ASP A 80 -7.80 -13.63 4.24
C ASP A 80 -7.68 -12.11 4.23
N GLU A 81 -6.60 -11.64 3.61
CA GLU A 81 -6.42 -10.23 3.30
C GLU A 81 -7.42 -9.73 2.26
N GLY A 82 -8.52 -10.45 1.96
CA GLY A 82 -9.79 -9.96 1.42
C GLY A 82 -9.65 -8.80 0.46
N GLN A 83 -9.54 -9.11 -0.83
CA GLN A 83 -9.40 -8.23 -2.00
C GLN A 83 -10.09 -6.85 -1.88
N LEU A 84 -11.24 -6.78 -1.19
CA LEU A 84 -12.00 -5.56 -0.99
C LEU A 84 -11.34 -4.55 -0.03
N ALA A 85 -10.63 -5.00 1.01
CA ALA A 85 -9.90 -4.11 1.91
C ALA A 85 -8.62 -3.57 1.25
N ILE A 86 -7.94 -4.39 0.44
CA ILE A 86 -6.84 -3.96 -0.43
C ILE A 86 -7.34 -2.88 -1.38
N LEU A 87 -8.43 -3.15 -2.11
CA LEU A 87 -9.03 -2.21 -3.05
C LEU A 87 -9.45 -0.90 -2.36
N VAL A 88 -10.12 -0.96 -1.21
CA VAL A 88 -10.59 0.22 -0.48
C VAL A 88 -9.43 1.03 0.08
N LEU A 89 -8.42 0.39 0.68
CA LEU A 89 -7.29 1.11 1.30
C LEU A 89 -6.34 1.70 0.25
N THR A 90 -6.07 0.97 -0.82
CA THR A 90 -5.28 1.45 -1.97
C THR A 90 -6.00 2.56 -2.72
N ALA A 91 -7.32 2.46 -2.92
CA ALA A 91 -8.11 3.55 -3.49
C ALA A 91 -8.16 4.77 -2.56
N SER A 92 -8.24 4.55 -1.25
CA SER A 92 -8.18 5.63 -0.24
C SER A 92 -6.83 6.35 -0.26
N ALA A 93 -5.73 5.60 -0.38
CA ALA A 93 -4.37 6.13 -0.51
C ALA A 93 -4.21 6.98 -1.79
N GLY A 94 -4.74 6.49 -2.91
CA GLY A 94 -4.76 7.23 -4.18
C GLY A 94 -5.58 8.51 -4.11
N LEU A 95 -6.76 8.46 -3.47
CA LEU A 95 -7.63 9.63 -3.26
C LEU A 95 -7.00 10.64 -2.28
N ALA A 96 -6.33 10.18 -1.22
CA ALA A 96 -5.60 11.03 -0.28
C ALA A 96 -4.41 11.71 -0.95
N SER A 97 -3.66 10.98 -1.79
CA SER A 97 -2.57 11.54 -2.60
C SER A 97 -3.10 12.59 -3.59
N MET A 98 -4.23 12.31 -4.23
CA MET A 98 -4.87 13.24 -5.17
C MET A 98 -5.42 14.48 -4.46
N ALA A 99 -5.99 14.33 -3.26
CA ALA A 99 -6.44 15.43 -2.42
C ALA A 99 -5.28 16.31 -1.91
N ALA A 100 -4.14 15.70 -1.56
CA ALA A 100 -2.92 16.43 -1.21
C ALA A 100 -2.43 17.32 -2.37
N ILE A 101 -2.47 16.77 -3.60
CA ILE A 101 -2.13 17.48 -4.83
C ILE A 101 -3.07 18.68 -5.07
N PHE A 102 -4.39 18.48 -4.94
CA PHE A 102 -5.36 19.56 -5.15
C PHE A 102 -5.35 20.62 -4.03
N ALA A 103 -5.03 20.24 -2.80
CA ALA A 103 -4.93 21.17 -1.68
C ALA A 103 -3.72 22.11 -1.80
N ASP A 104 -2.59 21.63 -2.36
CA ASP A 104 -1.37 22.44 -2.52
C ASP A 104 -1.35 23.26 -3.84
N LEU A 105 -2.17 22.86 -4.85
CA LEU A 105 -2.28 23.53 -6.17
C LEU A 105 -3.52 24.41 -6.34
N GLY A 106 -4.40 24.50 -5.34
CA GLY A 106 -5.65 25.25 -5.42
C GLY A 106 -5.45 26.78 -5.52
N PRO A 107 -6.44 27.53 -6.08
CA PRO A 107 -6.37 28.99 -6.26
C PRO A 107 -6.13 29.80 -4.98
N SER A 108 -6.27 29.17 -3.81
CA SER A 108 -6.06 29.74 -2.47
C SER A 108 -4.63 29.60 -1.96
N ALA A 109 -3.66 29.12 -2.75
CA ALA A 109 -2.23 29.15 -2.42
C ALA A 109 -1.67 30.59 -2.50
N SER A 110 -2.26 31.52 -1.74
CA SER A 110 -1.97 32.96 -1.75
C SER A 110 -0.67 33.34 -1.03
N GLY A 111 0.26 32.40 -0.88
CA GLY A 111 1.55 32.62 -0.24
C GLY A 111 2.52 31.52 -0.63
N GLY A 112 3.29 31.78 -1.71
CA GLY A 112 4.43 31.04 -2.26
C GLY A 112 4.66 29.58 -1.83
N ARG A 113 4.88 28.66 -2.78
CA ARG A 113 5.24 27.26 -2.51
C ARG A 113 6.45 27.16 -1.57
N SER A 114 6.22 26.75 -0.32
CA SER A 114 7.29 26.47 0.63
C SER A 114 7.93 25.13 0.28
N ALA A 115 9.25 25.06 0.24
CA ALA A 115 10.00 23.81 -0.01
C ALA A 115 9.58 22.69 0.96
N VAL A 116 9.17 23.03 2.18
CA VAL A 116 8.68 22.08 3.18
C VAL A 116 7.35 21.44 2.75
N ARG A 117 6.42 22.20 2.18
CA ARG A 117 5.13 21.68 1.70
C ARG A 117 5.32 20.74 0.52
N VAL A 118 6.19 21.12 -0.42
CA VAL A 118 6.55 20.28 -1.57
C VAL A 118 7.21 18.99 -1.11
N ALA A 119 8.16 19.04 -0.19
CA ALA A 119 8.82 17.86 0.35
C ALA A 119 7.83 16.92 1.07
N HIS A 120 6.89 17.47 1.83
CA HIS A 120 5.84 16.69 2.49
C HIS A 120 4.93 16.00 1.46
N ALA A 121 4.46 16.71 0.43
CA ALA A 121 3.65 16.11 -0.63
C ALA A 121 4.39 14.99 -1.37
N VAL A 122 5.67 15.19 -1.72
CA VAL A 122 6.50 14.15 -2.35
C VAL A 122 6.65 12.94 -1.43
N LEU A 123 6.88 13.15 -0.13
CA LEU A 123 6.97 12.07 0.85
C LEU A 123 5.67 11.27 0.92
N THR A 124 4.52 11.95 1.05
CA THR A 124 3.20 11.31 1.10
C THR A 124 2.95 10.46 -0.14
N ILE A 125 3.34 10.95 -1.32
CA ILE A 125 3.19 10.22 -2.58
C ILE A 125 4.08 8.98 -2.59
N LEU A 126 5.35 9.09 -2.22
CA LEU A 126 6.27 7.94 -2.17
C LEU A 126 5.83 6.89 -1.15
N LEU A 127 5.33 7.31 0.01
CA LEU A 127 4.79 6.41 1.03
C LEU A 127 3.53 5.71 0.54
N SER A 128 2.61 6.43 -0.10
CA SER A 128 1.39 5.86 -0.66
C SER A 128 1.70 4.87 -1.80
N TRP A 129 2.68 5.18 -2.64
CA TRP A 129 3.19 4.28 -3.67
C TRP A 129 3.73 2.98 -3.07
N ALA A 130 4.65 3.08 -2.11
CA ALA A 130 5.22 1.92 -1.44
C ALA A 130 4.15 1.08 -0.74
N PHE A 131 3.21 1.73 -0.05
CA PHE A 131 2.08 1.07 0.61
C PHE A 131 1.25 0.24 -0.37
N ILE A 132 0.85 0.83 -1.51
CA ILE A 132 0.08 0.13 -2.54
C ILE A 132 0.81 -1.14 -3.00
N HIS A 133 2.10 -1.03 -3.35
CA HIS A 133 2.84 -2.18 -3.87
C HIS A 133 3.17 -3.22 -2.80
N THR A 134 3.39 -2.81 -1.55
CA THR A 134 3.53 -3.75 -0.42
C THR A 134 2.24 -4.54 -0.20
N ILE A 135 1.07 -3.89 -0.30
CA ILE A 135 -0.22 -4.59 -0.18
C ILE A 135 -0.39 -5.61 -1.32
N PHE A 136 -0.08 -5.23 -2.57
CA PHE A 136 -0.13 -6.18 -3.68
C PHE A 136 0.87 -7.34 -3.51
N ALA A 137 2.05 -7.09 -2.96
CA ALA A 137 3.03 -8.14 -2.66
C ALA A 137 2.48 -9.17 -1.66
N LEU A 138 1.84 -8.70 -0.58
CA LEU A 138 1.19 -9.57 0.40
C LEU A 138 0.03 -10.37 -0.22
N HIS A 139 -0.75 -9.73 -1.09
CA HIS A 139 -1.84 -10.40 -1.81
C HIS A 139 -1.32 -11.50 -2.72
N TYR A 140 -0.27 -11.24 -3.50
CA TYR A 140 0.32 -12.25 -4.37
C TYR A 140 0.92 -13.41 -3.56
N ALA A 141 1.54 -13.14 -2.41
CA ALA A 141 2.03 -14.19 -1.52
C ALA A 141 0.88 -15.05 -0.98
N HIS A 142 -0.23 -14.42 -0.58
CA HIS A 142 -1.42 -15.13 -0.12
C HIS A 142 -2.01 -16.02 -1.22
N GLU A 143 -2.28 -15.46 -2.40
CA GLU A 143 -2.82 -16.22 -3.54
C GLU A 143 -1.92 -17.37 -3.98
N PHE A 144 -0.59 -17.18 -3.90
CA PHE A 144 0.38 -18.22 -4.24
C PHE A 144 0.37 -19.39 -3.26
N TYR A 145 0.20 -19.11 -1.95
CA TYR A 145 0.29 -20.12 -0.90
C TYR A 145 -1.06 -20.69 -0.41
N ASP A 146 -2.18 -20.01 -0.66
CA ASP A 146 -3.53 -20.47 -0.31
C ASP A 146 -4.11 -21.44 -1.37
N LEU A 147 -3.83 -21.18 -2.65
CA LEU A 147 -4.30 -22.03 -3.75
C LEU A 147 -3.38 -23.25 -3.93
N THR A 148 -3.94 -24.44 -4.01
CA THR A 148 -3.25 -25.71 -4.32
C THR A 148 -2.51 -25.72 -5.67
N ALA A 149 -2.59 -24.65 -6.47
CA ALA A 149 -2.06 -24.60 -7.82
C ALA A 149 -0.86 -23.64 -8.01
N GLY A 150 -0.61 -22.68 -7.11
CA GLY A 150 0.25 -21.55 -7.45
C GLY A 150 -0.29 -20.78 -8.67
N GLY A 151 0.06 -19.50 -8.78
CA GLY A 151 -0.41 -18.64 -9.88
C GLY A 151 0.68 -17.80 -10.52
N LEU A 152 1.90 -17.92 -9.98
CA LEU A 152 3.12 -17.28 -10.44
C LEU A 152 4.17 -18.36 -10.64
N ALA A 153 4.95 -18.27 -11.71
CA ALA A 153 6.09 -19.11 -11.96
C ALA A 153 7.34 -18.24 -11.87
N PHE A 154 8.06 -18.35 -10.76
CA PHE A 154 9.34 -17.68 -10.54
C PHE A 154 10.45 -18.39 -11.33
N PRO A 155 11.54 -17.69 -11.70
CA PRO A 155 12.70 -18.28 -12.33
C PRO A 155 13.25 -19.48 -11.53
N GLN A 156 13.79 -20.48 -12.23
CA GLN A 156 14.33 -21.68 -11.60
C GLN A 156 15.69 -21.37 -10.94
N GLY A 157 15.88 -21.76 -9.68
CA GLY A 157 17.21 -21.69 -9.05
C GLY A 157 17.24 -21.70 -7.51
N ASP A 158 16.28 -21.07 -6.84
CA ASP A 158 16.51 -20.59 -5.46
C ASP A 158 15.57 -21.14 -4.37
N GLY A 159 14.74 -22.15 -4.67
CA GLY A 159 13.84 -22.78 -3.71
C GLY A 159 12.40 -22.26 -3.78
N GLU A 160 11.65 -22.35 -2.67
CA GLU A 160 10.28 -21.81 -2.61
C GLU A 160 10.31 -20.28 -2.42
N PRO A 161 9.48 -19.52 -3.14
CA PRO A 161 9.56 -18.06 -3.16
C PRO A 161 9.19 -17.44 -1.80
N ASP A 162 10.02 -16.54 -1.30
CA ASP A 162 9.76 -15.84 -0.05
C ASP A 162 9.03 -14.50 -0.29
N TYR A 163 8.82 -13.71 0.77
CA TYR A 163 8.15 -12.41 0.62
C TYR A 163 8.87 -11.44 -0.33
N TRP A 164 10.20 -11.52 -0.45
CA TRP A 164 10.98 -10.63 -1.30
C TRP A 164 10.76 -10.91 -2.78
N ASP A 165 10.48 -12.16 -3.14
CA ASP A 165 10.08 -12.52 -4.51
C ASP A 165 8.76 -11.85 -4.91
N PHE A 166 7.78 -11.81 -3.99
CA PHE A 166 6.51 -11.12 -4.23
C PHE A 166 6.63 -9.59 -4.18
N VAL A 167 7.51 -9.06 -3.33
CA VAL A 167 7.87 -7.63 -3.32
C VAL A 167 8.50 -7.25 -4.67
N TYR A 168 9.46 -8.04 -5.15
CA TYR A 168 10.09 -7.85 -6.45
C TYR A 168 9.04 -7.85 -7.57
N PHE A 169 8.19 -8.88 -7.64
CA PHE A 169 7.13 -8.96 -8.66
C PHE A 169 6.19 -7.74 -8.61
N SER A 170 5.73 -7.36 -7.41
CA SER A 170 4.80 -6.25 -7.21
C SER A 170 5.41 -4.88 -7.55
N PHE A 171 6.64 -4.63 -7.12
CA PHE A 171 7.32 -3.35 -7.33
C PHE A 171 7.77 -3.18 -8.79
N VAL A 172 8.14 -4.25 -9.49
CA VAL A 172 8.44 -4.19 -10.94
C VAL A 172 7.21 -3.74 -11.73
N ILE A 173 6.02 -4.28 -11.42
CA ILE A 173 4.76 -3.81 -12.01
C ILE A 173 4.55 -2.32 -11.70
N GLY A 174 4.81 -1.90 -10.45
CA GLY A 174 4.68 -0.51 -10.00
C GLY A 174 5.61 0.48 -10.70
N MET A 175 6.89 0.14 -10.82
CA MET A 175 7.93 1.06 -11.28
C MET A 175 7.93 1.24 -12.81
N THR A 176 7.81 0.17 -13.59
CA THR A 176 8.12 0.22 -15.02
C THR A 176 7.09 -0.40 -15.94
N SER A 177 5.99 -0.98 -15.41
CA SER A 177 4.99 -1.69 -16.23
C SER A 177 5.60 -2.71 -17.20
N GLN A 178 6.81 -3.23 -16.90
CA GLN A 178 7.61 -4.08 -17.79
C GLN A 178 7.89 -5.46 -17.15
N VAL A 179 8.32 -6.40 -17.99
CA VAL A 179 8.38 -7.86 -17.79
C VAL A 179 9.21 -8.25 -16.56
N SER A 180 8.54 -8.66 -15.48
CA SER A 180 9.17 -9.54 -14.50
C SER A 180 9.52 -10.86 -15.19
N ASP A 181 10.66 -11.44 -14.85
CA ASP A 181 11.01 -12.84 -15.17
C ASP A 181 10.07 -13.87 -14.49
N VAL A 182 9.14 -13.39 -13.65
CA VAL A 182 8.01 -14.14 -13.09
C VAL A 182 6.84 -14.19 -14.08
N ALA A 183 6.40 -15.39 -14.45
CA ALA A 183 5.27 -15.60 -15.35
C ALA A 183 3.94 -15.80 -14.60
N VAL A 184 2.87 -15.15 -15.05
CA VAL A 184 1.53 -15.29 -14.46
C VAL A 184 0.76 -16.47 -15.10
N THR A 185 0.64 -17.57 -14.37
CA THR A 185 0.05 -18.82 -14.88
C THR A 185 -1.48 -18.86 -14.70
N SER A 186 -2.00 -18.27 -13.62
CA SER A 186 -3.44 -18.24 -13.32
C SER A 186 -4.21 -17.18 -14.12
N GLN A 187 -5.40 -17.53 -14.63
CA GLN A 187 -6.30 -16.58 -15.30
C GLN A 187 -6.83 -15.50 -14.34
N GLU A 188 -7.05 -15.86 -13.08
CA GLU A 188 -7.52 -14.93 -12.06
C GLU A 188 -6.44 -13.91 -11.71
N LEU A 189 -5.21 -14.37 -11.45
CA LEU A 189 -4.08 -13.47 -11.21
C LEU A 189 -3.78 -12.56 -12.39
N ARG A 190 -3.97 -13.01 -13.65
CA ARG A 190 -3.82 -12.11 -14.81
C ARG A 190 -4.77 -10.91 -14.75
N ARG A 191 -6.00 -11.07 -14.25
CA ARG A 191 -6.95 -9.96 -14.07
C ARG A 191 -6.48 -9.00 -12.96
N ILE A 192 -6.00 -9.54 -11.85
CA ILE A 192 -5.45 -8.76 -10.73
C ILE A 192 -4.22 -7.98 -11.14
N VAL A 193 -3.26 -8.62 -11.82
CA VAL A 193 -2.04 -8.00 -12.35
C VAL A 193 -2.38 -6.90 -13.35
N THR A 194 -3.40 -7.10 -14.19
CA THR A 194 -3.89 -6.06 -15.11
C THR A 194 -4.43 -4.85 -14.35
N ALA A 195 -5.26 -5.06 -13.31
CA ALA A 195 -5.78 -3.98 -12.48
C ALA A 195 -4.66 -3.24 -11.73
N HIS A 196 -3.69 -3.98 -11.20
CA HIS A 196 -2.49 -3.41 -10.57
C HIS A 196 -1.70 -2.57 -11.58
N GLY A 197 -1.44 -3.06 -12.79
CA GLY A 197 -0.74 -2.32 -13.83
C GLY A 197 -1.46 -1.03 -14.24
N VAL A 198 -2.79 -1.06 -14.42
CA VAL A 198 -3.59 0.15 -14.71
C VAL A 198 -3.49 1.17 -13.57
N LEU A 199 -3.59 0.71 -12.33
CA LEU A 199 -3.44 1.57 -11.16
C LEU A 199 -2.05 2.22 -11.11
N SER A 200 -0.99 1.42 -11.29
CA SER A 200 0.40 1.88 -11.33
C SER A 200 0.62 2.92 -12.43
N PHE A 201 0.04 2.68 -13.62
CA PHE A 201 0.11 3.63 -14.72
C PHE A 201 -0.53 4.98 -14.37
N VAL A 202 -1.75 4.98 -13.82
CA VAL A 202 -2.44 6.22 -13.40
C VAL A 202 -1.64 6.95 -12.32
N PHE A 203 -1.09 6.22 -11.35
CA PHE A 203 -0.26 6.80 -10.29
C PHE A 203 1.00 7.46 -10.85
N ASN A 204 1.74 6.75 -11.73
CA ASN A 204 2.95 7.26 -12.36
C ASN A 204 2.66 8.48 -13.26
N ALA A 205 1.55 8.48 -13.98
CA ALA A 205 1.12 9.62 -14.78
C ALA A 205 0.80 10.85 -13.90
N ALA A 206 0.12 10.66 -12.76
CA ALA A 206 -0.16 11.74 -11.81
C ALA A 206 1.13 12.30 -11.18
N LEU A 207 2.07 11.43 -10.79
CA LEU A 207 3.38 11.84 -10.27
C LEU A 207 4.18 12.64 -11.31
N LEU A 208 4.17 12.21 -12.57
CA LEU A 208 4.83 12.94 -13.65
C LEU A 208 4.20 14.33 -13.86
N ALA A 209 2.88 14.42 -13.91
CA ALA A 209 2.16 15.68 -14.06
C ALA A 209 2.47 16.66 -12.91
N LEU A 210 2.51 16.16 -11.66
CA LEU A 210 2.92 16.95 -10.50
C LEU A 210 4.35 17.46 -10.63
N THR A 211 5.29 16.57 -10.99
CA THR A 211 6.71 16.91 -11.13
C THR A 211 6.90 18.02 -12.17
N VAL A 212 6.20 17.94 -13.31
CA VAL A 212 6.21 18.98 -14.35
C VAL A 212 5.63 20.29 -13.83
N ASN A 213 4.50 20.26 -13.11
CA ASN A 213 3.89 21.48 -12.54
C ASN A 213 4.78 22.17 -11.49
N LEU A 214 5.46 21.38 -10.67
CA LEU A 214 6.44 21.86 -9.70
C LEU A 214 7.63 22.53 -10.41
N ALA A 215 8.21 21.88 -11.42
CA ALA A 215 9.32 22.42 -12.19
C ALA A 215 8.94 23.71 -12.94
N ALA A 216 7.80 23.72 -13.63
CA ALA A 216 7.31 24.88 -14.38
C ALA A 216 7.04 26.10 -13.49
N GLY A 217 6.77 25.87 -12.21
CA GLY A 217 6.47 26.92 -11.27
C GLY A 217 7.61 27.33 -10.34
N ALA A 218 8.76 26.67 -10.46
CA ALA A 218 10.03 27.10 -9.87
C ALA A 218 10.86 27.96 -10.85
N LEU A 219 10.48 27.97 -12.14
CA LEU A 219 10.96 28.85 -13.20
C LEU A 219 10.13 30.13 -13.27
#